data_AF-A0A7I8C421-F1
#
_entry.id   AF-A0A7I8C421-F1
#
_cell.length_a   1.000
_cell.length_b   1.000
_cell.length_c   1.000
_cell.angle_alpha   90.00
_cell.angle_beta   90.00
_cell.angle_gamma   90.00
#
_symmetry.space_group_name_H-M   'P 1'
#
loop_
_entity.id
_entity.type
_entity.pdbx_description
1 polymer ?
#
loop_
_entity_poly.entity_id
_entity_poly.type
_entity_poly.pdbx_seq_one_letter_code
_entity_poly.pdbx_strand_id
1 'polypeptide(L)'
;MAQNYNAERYARRLERELERETARQEKQERLDYLEDRAQEAASLTDDLDRRIAELENLLLARVKQPIKVEFKKMLTEREYPRLSLGSLDLEIAKPQMWHPDRPHPLLGWLPWVASGYRKKFEAARARFQQEESDYTTKEQARLDEVAKKRAGHEALVAGLKAAETERLSKVKAWMAELEQGVPEVMQELFERIQKESFQHLPEGFNRDGKLAYVAESKQLVVEFDLPDIDSAIPTVKAYKYVKATDTISESPRPETQRRALYASVVAQMTLRVLHEMFSVDYHRHLESVVVNGFVGTIDRGSGRNIRPCIITVRTTRDVFEGLDLTRVDPIACLKTLNASLSKSPAELAPVRPILEFNMVDPRFIEERDVISTLDQRANLMDLTPGDFEALITNLFEKMGLETKLTQSSRDGGVDCVAYDPRPIFGGKVVIQAKRYKNTVGVSAVRDLFGTMQNEGASKGILVATSGYGKAAFDFANNKPIELLSGSNLLFLLEQHAGIVARIVMPDGWKDPDVEY
;
A
#
# COMPACT_ATOMS: atom_id res chain seq x y z
N MET A 1 45.25 -7.84 -82.16
CA MET A 1 45.96 -8.26 -80.92
C MET A 1 46.09 -7.11 -79.88
N ALA A 2 46.47 -5.89 -80.26
CA ALA A 2 46.61 -4.77 -79.29
C ALA A 2 45.30 -4.29 -78.62
N GLN A 3 44.16 -4.36 -79.30
CA GLN A 3 42.85 -3.97 -78.72
C GLN A 3 42.34 -4.97 -77.66
N ASN A 4 42.53 -6.29 -77.86
CA ASN A 4 42.19 -7.30 -76.84
C ASN A 4 43.07 -7.19 -75.59
N TYR A 5 44.36 -6.87 -75.74
CA TYR A 5 45.28 -6.68 -74.62
C TYR A 5 44.89 -5.50 -73.71
N ASN A 6 44.40 -4.39 -74.30
CA ASN A 6 43.93 -3.23 -73.53
C ASN A 6 42.58 -3.50 -72.85
N ALA A 7 41.68 -4.26 -73.49
CA ALA A 7 40.40 -4.66 -72.90
C ALA A 7 40.60 -5.61 -71.69
N GLU A 8 41.49 -6.59 -71.81
CA GLU A 8 41.84 -7.50 -70.69
C GLU A 8 42.48 -6.75 -69.52
N ARG A 9 43.34 -5.75 -69.79
CA ARG A 9 43.98 -4.94 -68.74
C ARG A 9 42.98 -4.01 -68.04
N TYR A 10 41.98 -3.51 -68.77
CA TYR A 10 40.89 -2.71 -68.22
C TYR A 10 39.94 -3.56 -67.37
N ALA A 11 39.54 -4.74 -67.85
CA ALA A 11 38.73 -5.70 -67.09
C ALA A 11 39.41 -6.09 -65.77
N ARG A 12 40.70 -6.44 -65.78
CA ARG A 12 41.47 -6.73 -64.56
C ARG A 12 41.58 -5.56 -63.59
N ARG A 13 41.50 -4.32 -64.08
CA ARG A 13 41.51 -3.12 -63.23
C ARG A 13 40.15 -2.93 -62.55
N LEU A 14 39.06 -3.12 -63.28
CA LEU A 14 37.70 -3.08 -62.76
C LEU A 14 37.48 -4.19 -61.71
N GLU A 15 37.92 -5.42 -61.98
CA GLU A 15 37.83 -6.54 -61.03
C GLU A 15 38.55 -6.22 -59.71
N ARG A 16 39.77 -5.66 -59.78
CA ARG A 16 40.52 -5.26 -58.58
C ARG A 16 39.90 -4.09 -57.83
N GLU A 17 39.22 -3.17 -58.52
CA GLU A 17 38.49 -2.08 -57.90
C GLU A 17 37.25 -2.62 -57.18
N LEU A 18 36.51 -3.53 -57.81
CA LEU A 18 35.36 -4.23 -57.21
C LEU A 18 35.77 -5.05 -55.99
N GLU A 19 36.84 -5.85 -56.08
CA GLU A 19 37.40 -6.62 -54.94
C GLU A 19 37.82 -5.74 -53.77
N ARG A 20 38.35 -4.53 -54.05
CA ARG A 20 38.72 -3.58 -53.00
C ARG A 20 37.51 -2.95 -52.35
N GLU A 21 36.45 -2.70 -53.12
CA GLU A 21 35.19 -2.17 -52.61
C GLU A 21 34.45 -3.21 -51.76
N THR A 22 34.36 -4.46 -52.20
CA THR A 22 33.77 -5.55 -51.41
C THR A 22 34.54 -5.79 -50.13
N ALA A 23 35.88 -5.86 -50.17
CA ALA A 23 36.70 -6.01 -48.97
C ALA A 23 36.59 -4.82 -48.00
N ARG A 24 36.34 -3.60 -48.52
CA ARG A 24 36.05 -2.42 -47.68
C ARG A 24 34.67 -2.52 -47.03
N GLN A 25 33.65 -2.95 -47.79
CA GLN A 25 32.30 -3.16 -47.27
C GLN A 25 32.29 -4.24 -46.19
N GLU A 26 32.86 -5.42 -46.45
CA GLU A 26 32.95 -6.51 -45.46
C GLU A 26 33.69 -6.08 -44.19
N LYS A 27 34.75 -5.28 -44.34
CA LYS A 27 35.47 -4.72 -43.18
C LYS A 27 34.60 -3.74 -42.40
N GLN A 28 33.82 -2.89 -43.08
CA GLN A 28 32.93 -1.94 -42.43
C GLN A 28 31.80 -2.67 -41.70
N GLU A 29 31.11 -3.60 -42.37
CA GLU A 29 30.06 -4.44 -41.77
C GLU A 29 30.56 -5.19 -40.53
N ARG A 30 31.79 -5.72 -40.58
CA ARG A 30 32.40 -6.36 -39.42
C ARG A 30 32.68 -5.37 -38.29
N LEU A 31 33.08 -4.13 -38.59
CA LEU A 31 33.30 -3.11 -37.55
C LEU A 31 31.98 -2.70 -36.90
N ASP A 32 30.95 -2.46 -37.71
CA ASP A 32 29.61 -2.10 -37.27
C ASP A 32 29.04 -3.22 -36.37
N TYR A 33 29.17 -4.49 -36.78
CA TYR A 33 28.77 -5.64 -35.95
C TYR A 33 29.48 -5.69 -34.59
N LEU A 34 30.81 -5.47 -34.56
CA LEU A 34 31.57 -5.47 -33.31
C LEU A 34 31.19 -4.30 -32.40
N GLU A 35 30.80 -3.16 -32.99
CA GLU A 35 30.32 -1.99 -32.26
C GLU A 35 28.93 -2.26 -31.67
N ASP A 36 28.00 -2.80 -32.45
CA ASP A 36 26.65 -3.17 -32.01
C ASP A 36 26.69 -4.14 -30.82
N ARG A 37 27.54 -5.18 -30.89
CA ARG A 37 27.71 -6.15 -29.80
C ARG A 37 28.32 -5.52 -28.55
N ALA A 38 29.20 -4.54 -28.71
CA ALA A 38 29.76 -3.80 -27.59
C ALA A 38 28.71 -2.86 -26.96
N GLN A 39 27.88 -2.21 -27.77
CA GLN A 39 26.77 -1.36 -27.33
C GLN A 39 25.70 -2.18 -26.60
N GLU A 40 25.37 -3.38 -27.07
CA GLU A 40 24.45 -4.31 -26.40
C GLU A 40 24.93 -4.65 -24.98
N ALA A 41 26.20 -5.05 -24.84
CA ALA A 41 26.79 -5.34 -23.53
C ALA A 41 26.84 -4.12 -22.60
N ALA A 42 27.08 -2.92 -23.15
CA ALA A 42 27.04 -1.67 -22.40
C ALA A 42 25.60 -1.37 -21.91
N SER A 43 24.60 -1.50 -22.78
CA SER A 43 23.18 -1.29 -22.42
C SER A 43 22.73 -2.23 -21.30
N LEU A 44 23.10 -3.51 -21.36
CA LEU A 44 22.78 -4.47 -20.29
C LEU A 44 23.45 -4.11 -18.96
N THR A 45 24.65 -3.53 -19.01
CA THR A 45 25.35 -3.05 -17.81
C THR A 45 24.70 -1.79 -17.25
N ASP A 46 24.28 -0.85 -18.11
CA ASP A 46 23.56 0.35 -17.70
C ASP A 46 22.21 0.00 -17.05
N ASP A 47 21.51 -1.03 -17.53
CA ASP A 47 20.28 -1.55 -16.90
C ASP A 47 20.54 -2.07 -15.48
N LEU A 48 21.63 -2.84 -15.29
CA LEU A 48 22.05 -3.29 -13.97
C LEU A 48 22.38 -2.12 -13.06
N ASP A 49 23.15 -1.15 -13.53
CA ASP A 49 23.58 0.00 -12.72
C ASP A 49 22.37 0.88 -12.33
N ARG A 50 21.41 1.09 -13.23
CA ARG A 50 20.14 1.77 -12.92
C ARG A 50 19.37 1.04 -11.83
N ARG A 51 19.31 -0.29 -11.92
CA ARG A 51 18.63 -1.13 -10.93
C ARG A 51 19.30 -1.04 -9.55
N ILE A 52 20.63 -1.04 -9.49
CA ILE A 52 21.35 -0.86 -8.22
C ILE A 52 21.13 0.54 -7.65
N ALA A 53 21.20 1.57 -8.49
CA ALA A 53 20.95 2.94 -8.04
C ALA A 53 19.53 3.10 -7.46
N GLU A 54 18.53 2.43 -8.04
CA GLU A 54 17.17 2.38 -7.49
C GLU A 54 17.15 1.75 -6.08
N LEU A 55 17.81 0.59 -5.90
CA LEU A 55 17.90 -0.11 -4.61
C LEU A 55 18.68 0.67 -3.54
N GLU A 56 19.71 1.42 -3.94
CA GLU A 56 20.50 2.27 -3.04
C GLU A 56 19.74 3.54 -2.61
N ASN A 57 18.67 3.92 -3.33
CA ASN A 57 17.93 5.15 -3.09
C ASN A 57 16.44 4.94 -2.76
N LEU A 58 16.03 3.74 -2.35
CA LEU A 58 14.63 3.42 -2.04
C LEU A 58 14.00 4.38 -1.03
N LEU A 59 14.73 4.68 0.06
CA LEU A 59 14.26 5.62 1.08
C LEU A 59 14.25 7.05 0.54
N LEU A 60 15.36 7.50 -0.03
CA LEU A 60 15.53 8.89 -0.46
C LEU A 60 14.56 9.27 -1.59
N ALA A 61 14.28 8.36 -2.52
CA ALA A 61 13.30 8.55 -3.58
C ALA A 61 11.92 8.84 -3.00
N ARG A 62 11.50 8.07 -1.98
CA ARG A 62 10.20 8.27 -1.31
C ARG A 62 10.17 9.54 -0.48
N VAL A 63 11.25 9.88 0.23
CA VAL A 63 11.32 11.14 1.00
C VAL A 63 11.20 12.35 0.08
N LYS A 64 11.84 12.32 -1.11
CA LYS A 64 11.76 13.41 -2.10
C LYS A 64 10.38 13.55 -2.74
N GLN A 65 9.68 12.44 -2.91
CA GLN A 65 8.32 12.42 -3.43
C GLN A 65 7.45 11.72 -2.41
N PRO A 66 6.89 12.37 -1.37
CA PRO A 66 6.07 11.66 -0.39
C PRO A 66 4.72 11.23 -0.98
N ILE A 67 4.11 10.17 -0.44
CA ILE A 67 2.72 9.82 -0.79
C ILE A 67 1.81 10.88 -0.18
N LYS A 68 1.01 11.55 -1.01
CA LYS A 68 0.07 12.57 -0.56
C LYS A 68 -1.35 12.07 -0.75
N VAL A 69 -2.16 12.16 0.30
CA VAL A 69 -3.60 12.05 0.16
C VAL A 69 -4.12 13.39 -0.37
N GLU A 70 -4.33 13.46 -1.67
CA GLU A 70 -4.75 14.70 -2.33
C GLU A 70 -6.27 14.90 -2.23
N PHE A 71 -6.75 15.23 -1.03
CA PHE A 71 -8.17 15.49 -0.76
C PHE A 71 -8.79 16.50 -1.73
N LYS A 72 -8.02 17.52 -2.17
CA LYS A 72 -8.47 18.50 -3.15
C LYS A 72 -8.85 17.88 -4.51
N LYS A 73 -8.07 16.89 -4.99
CA LYS A 73 -8.42 16.17 -6.22
C LYS A 73 -9.67 15.32 -6.03
N MET A 74 -9.86 14.75 -4.85
CA MET A 74 -11.08 14.01 -4.52
C MET A 74 -12.31 14.92 -4.45
N LEU A 75 -12.14 16.20 -4.13
CA LEU A 75 -13.22 17.20 -4.08
C LEU A 75 -13.48 17.92 -5.42
N THR A 76 -12.73 17.61 -6.48
CA THR A 76 -12.86 18.32 -7.76
C THR A 76 -14.15 17.90 -8.48
N GLU A 77 -14.97 18.88 -8.86
CA GLU A 77 -16.19 18.68 -9.65
C GLU A 77 -15.84 18.27 -11.09
N ARG A 78 -16.56 17.28 -11.62
CA ARG A 78 -16.39 16.83 -13.02
C ARG A 78 -17.17 17.72 -13.98
N GLU A 79 -16.63 17.91 -15.19
CA GLU A 79 -17.36 18.54 -16.27
C GLU A 79 -18.50 17.65 -16.79
N TYR A 80 -19.66 18.25 -17.06
CA TYR A 80 -20.81 17.55 -17.63
C TYR A 80 -20.80 17.61 -19.16
N PRO A 81 -21.29 16.58 -19.86
CA PRO A 81 -21.42 16.62 -21.31
C PRO A 81 -22.31 17.79 -21.73
N ARG A 82 -22.02 18.38 -22.90
CA ARG A 82 -22.88 19.43 -23.51
C ARG A 82 -23.90 18.79 -24.44
N LEU A 83 -25.12 19.31 -24.47
CA LEU A 83 -26.14 18.86 -25.42
C LEU A 83 -25.73 19.20 -26.86
N SER A 84 -25.80 18.21 -27.75
CA SER A 84 -25.61 18.40 -29.19
C SER A 84 -26.88 18.00 -29.94
N LEU A 85 -27.51 18.96 -30.62
CA LEU A 85 -28.72 18.75 -31.43
C LEU A 85 -28.41 18.44 -32.90
N GLY A 86 -27.20 18.71 -33.37
CA GLY A 86 -26.77 18.43 -34.74
C GLY A 86 -27.66 19.13 -35.77
N SER A 87 -28.13 18.39 -36.78
CA SER A 87 -29.03 18.89 -37.83
C SER A 87 -30.42 19.32 -37.33
N LEU A 88 -30.81 18.92 -36.11
CA LEU A 88 -32.08 19.34 -35.52
C LEU A 88 -32.07 20.78 -35.03
N ASP A 89 -30.90 21.43 -34.94
CA ASP A 89 -30.79 22.83 -34.53
C ASP A 89 -31.21 23.80 -35.65
N LEU A 90 -31.28 23.32 -36.90
CA LEU A 90 -31.71 24.08 -38.06
C LEU A 90 -33.23 24.01 -38.23
N GLU A 91 -33.86 25.17 -38.41
CA GLU A 91 -35.29 25.26 -38.76
C GLU A 91 -35.53 24.77 -40.19
N ILE A 92 -36.65 24.06 -40.40
CA ILE A 92 -37.07 23.65 -41.75
C ILE A 92 -37.59 24.88 -42.49
N ALA A 93 -37.23 25.03 -43.77
CA ALA A 93 -37.71 26.14 -44.58
C ALA A 93 -39.23 26.05 -44.79
N LYS A 94 -39.94 27.14 -44.44
CA LYS A 94 -41.39 27.24 -44.62
C LYS A 94 -41.76 27.32 -46.12
N PRO A 95 -42.72 26.51 -46.61
CA PRO A 95 -43.12 26.55 -48.01
C PRO A 95 -43.75 27.90 -48.37
N GLN A 96 -43.56 28.34 -49.62
CA GLN A 96 -44.13 29.57 -50.14
C GLN A 96 -45.11 29.26 -51.28
N MET A 97 -46.24 29.97 -51.31
CA MET A 97 -47.24 29.76 -52.34
C MET A 97 -46.70 30.25 -53.69
N TRP A 98 -46.59 29.32 -54.64
CA TRP A 98 -46.28 29.67 -56.02
C TRP A 98 -47.54 30.19 -56.73
N HIS A 99 -47.40 31.30 -57.44
CA HIS A 99 -48.48 31.91 -58.22
C HIS A 99 -48.21 31.76 -59.73
N PRO A 100 -49.12 31.14 -60.51
CA PRO A 100 -48.99 31.08 -61.96
C PRO A 100 -49.12 32.48 -62.59
N ASP A 101 -48.43 32.71 -63.70
CA ASP A 101 -48.50 33.97 -64.45
C ASP A 101 -49.93 34.31 -64.83
N ARG A 102 -50.33 35.56 -64.54
CA ARG A 102 -51.67 36.05 -64.86
C ARG A 102 -51.83 36.13 -66.39
N PRO A 103 -52.96 35.68 -66.95
CA PRO A 103 -53.19 35.79 -68.38
C PRO A 103 -53.27 37.25 -68.82
N HIS A 104 -52.76 37.55 -70.03
CA HIS A 104 -52.78 38.89 -70.59
C HIS A 104 -54.22 39.45 -70.66
N PRO A 105 -54.46 40.73 -70.33
CA PRO A 105 -55.82 41.30 -70.23
C PRO A 105 -56.68 41.08 -71.48
N LEU A 106 -56.08 41.12 -72.67
CA LEU A 106 -56.75 40.91 -73.96
C LEU A 106 -57.20 39.46 -74.24
N LEU A 107 -56.59 38.46 -73.59
CA LEU A 107 -56.84 37.03 -73.82
C LEU A 107 -57.49 36.35 -72.61
N GLY A 108 -57.63 37.06 -71.47
CA GLY A 108 -58.18 36.52 -70.23
C GLY A 108 -59.70 36.32 -70.23
N TRP A 109 -60.44 36.92 -71.17
CA TRP A 109 -61.90 36.73 -71.32
C TRP A 109 -62.26 35.42 -72.02
N LEU A 110 -61.31 34.76 -72.69
CA LEU A 110 -61.53 33.49 -73.38
C LEU A 110 -61.81 32.37 -72.35
N PRO A 111 -62.95 31.66 -72.45
CA PRO A 111 -63.39 30.69 -71.43
C PRO A 111 -62.37 29.58 -71.13
N TRP A 112 -61.66 29.10 -72.16
CA TRP A 112 -60.64 28.05 -72.02
C TRP A 112 -59.33 28.56 -71.38
N VAL A 113 -58.96 29.82 -71.59
CA VAL A 113 -57.79 30.46 -70.96
C VAL A 113 -58.07 30.71 -69.48
N ALA A 114 -59.27 31.22 -69.15
CA ALA A 114 -59.72 31.41 -67.77
C ALA A 114 -59.85 30.07 -67.02
N SER A 115 -60.39 29.04 -67.67
CA SER A 115 -60.49 27.68 -67.11
C SER A 115 -59.11 27.04 -66.90
N GLY A 116 -58.18 27.19 -67.85
CA GLY A 116 -56.81 26.71 -67.74
C GLY A 116 -56.01 27.41 -66.64
N TYR A 117 -56.16 28.73 -66.49
CA TYR A 117 -55.57 29.49 -65.37
C TYR A 117 -56.16 29.08 -64.02
N ARG A 118 -57.49 28.92 -63.91
CA ARG A 118 -58.15 28.41 -62.70
C ARG A 118 -57.62 27.02 -62.32
N LYS A 119 -57.52 26.10 -63.28
CA LYS A 119 -56.97 24.75 -63.05
C LYS A 119 -55.51 24.78 -62.59
N LYS A 120 -54.67 25.64 -63.18
CA LYS A 120 -53.26 25.83 -62.74
C LYS A 120 -53.17 26.45 -61.33
N PHE A 121 -54.04 27.41 -61.03
CA PHE A 121 -54.10 28.06 -59.71
C PHE A 121 -54.62 27.11 -58.63
N GLU A 122 -55.64 26.31 -58.92
CA GLU A 122 -56.16 25.26 -58.04
C GLU A 122 -55.11 24.17 -57.80
N ALA A 123 -54.37 23.75 -58.83
CA ALA A 123 -53.27 22.81 -58.68
C ALA A 123 -52.11 23.37 -57.84
N ALA A 124 -51.75 24.65 -58.05
CA ALA A 124 -50.74 25.34 -57.24
C ALA A 124 -51.17 25.48 -55.77
N ARG A 125 -52.45 25.81 -55.54
CA ARG A 125 -53.04 25.89 -54.19
C ARG A 125 -53.08 24.53 -53.51
N ALA A 126 -53.47 23.47 -54.22
CA ALA A 126 -53.49 22.11 -53.69
C ALA A 126 -52.08 21.62 -53.33
N ARG A 127 -51.07 21.90 -54.19
CA ARG A 127 -49.65 21.61 -53.88
C ARG A 127 -49.16 22.37 -52.67
N PHE A 128 -49.45 23.67 -52.58
CA PHE A 128 -49.08 24.47 -51.42
C PHE A 128 -49.73 23.95 -50.12
N GLN A 129 -51.02 23.58 -50.15
CA GLN A 129 -51.70 22.99 -49.00
C GLN A 129 -51.07 21.66 -48.57
N GLN A 130 -50.66 20.84 -49.53
CA GLN A 130 -49.95 19.59 -49.24
C GLN A 130 -48.55 19.86 -48.66
N GLU A 131 -47.78 20.78 -49.24
CA GLU A 131 -46.46 21.18 -48.74
C GLU A 131 -46.53 21.81 -47.35
N GLU A 132 -47.57 22.60 -47.06
CA GLU A 132 -47.81 23.19 -45.74
C GLU A 132 -48.17 22.11 -44.71
N SER A 133 -49.01 21.14 -45.08
CA SER A 133 -49.30 19.97 -44.24
C SER A 133 -48.03 19.16 -43.96
N ASP A 134 -47.25 18.83 -45.00
CA ASP A 134 -46.00 18.08 -44.87
C ASP A 134 -44.97 18.83 -44.03
N TYR A 135 -44.87 20.16 -44.20
CA TYR A 135 -44.03 21.03 -43.38
C TYR A 135 -44.45 20.97 -41.91
N THR A 136 -45.74 21.15 -41.60
CA THR A 136 -46.21 21.13 -40.20
C THR A 136 -45.95 19.79 -39.53
N THR A 137 -46.15 18.67 -40.23
CA THR A 137 -45.86 17.34 -39.69
C THR A 137 -44.35 17.13 -39.46
N LYS A 138 -43.50 17.52 -40.42
CA LYS A 138 -42.04 17.39 -40.29
C LYS A 138 -41.48 18.30 -39.20
N GLU A 139 -41.98 19.53 -39.10
CA GLU A 139 -41.55 20.47 -38.08
C GLU A 139 -42.01 20.04 -36.68
N GLN A 140 -43.24 19.51 -36.55
CA GLN A 140 -43.69 18.94 -35.28
C GLN A 140 -42.82 17.74 -34.88
N ALA A 141 -42.53 16.82 -35.80
CA ALA A 141 -41.64 15.68 -35.53
C ALA A 141 -40.22 16.12 -35.13
N ARG A 142 -39.69 17.19 -35.74
CA ARG A 142 -38.40 17.79 -35.36
C ARG A 142 -38.46 18.33 -33.94
N LEU A 143 -39.49 19.11 -33.59
CA LEU A 143 -39.68 19.68 -32.25
C LEU A 143 -39.83 18.60 -31.19
N ASP A 144 -40.58 17.53 -31.46
CA ASP A 144 -40.75 16.39 -30.55
C ASP A 144 -39.40 15.68 -30.30
N GLU A 145 -38.60 15.46 -31.34
CA GLU A 145 -37.27 14.85 -31.22
C GLU A 145 -36.27 15.76 -30.49
N VAL A 146 -36.32 17.09 -30.73
CA VAL A 146 -35.54 18.08 -29.96
C VAL A 146 -35.93 18.05 -28.48
N ALA A 147 -37.24 18.03 -28.18
CA ALA A 147 -37.74 17.95 -26.82
C ALA A 147 -37.28 16.66 -26.12
N LYS A 148 -37.36 15.52 -26.82
CA LYS A 148 -36.88 14.23 -26.32
C LYS A 148 -35.38 14.23 -26.04
N LYS A 149 -34.56 14.77 -26.95
CA LYS A 149 -33.10 14.89 -26.73
C LYS A 149 -32.75 15.82 -25.58
N ARG A 150 -33.45 16.97 -25.45
CA ARG A 150 -33.29 17.89 -24.33
C ARG A 150 -33.64 17.23 -23.00
N ALA A 151 -34.80 16.57 -22.91
CA ALA A 151 -35.24 15.87 -21.72
C ALA A 151 -34.29 14.71 -21.33
N GLY A 152 -33.85 13.91 -22.30
CA GLY A 152 -32.89 12.83 -22.05
C GLY A 152 -31.53 13.35 -21.56
N HIS A 153 -31.05 14.46 -22.13
CA HIS A 153 -29.83 15.12 -21.68
C HIS A 153 -29.95 15.71 -20.28
N GLU A 154 -31.07 16.39 -19.99
CA GLU A 154 -31.36 16.94 -18.67
C GLU A 154 -31.41 15.84 -17.61
N ALA A 155 -32.09 14.73 -17.90
CA ALA A 155 -32.14 13.56 -17.01
C ALA A 155 -30.74 12.95 -16.79
N LEU A 156 -29.92 12.83 -17.84
CA LEU A 156 -28.53 12.36 -17.72
C LEU A 156 -27.70 13.29 -16.84
N VAL A 157 -27.73 14.60 -17.10
CA VAL A 157 -26.98 15.59 -16.32
C VAL A 157 -27.46 15.63 -14.88
N ALA A 158 -28.77 15.53 -14.63
CA ALA A 158 -29.33 15.45 -13.28
C ALA A 158 -28.84 14.18 -12.54
N GLY A 159 -28.83 13.03 -13.20
CA GLY A 159 -28.30 11.78 -12.64
C GLY A 159 -26.80 11.88 -12.30
N LEU A 160 -26.00 12.46 -13.19
CA LEU A 160 -24.56 12.70 -12.96
C LEU A 160 -24.33 13.67 -11.80
N LYS A 161 -25.12 14.75 -11.69
CA LYS A 161 -25.07 15.71 -10.57
C LYS A 161 -25.44 15.06 -9.24
N ALA A 162 -26.47 14.23 -9.22
CA ALA A 162 -26.89 13.51 -8.02
C ALA A 162 -25.80 12.56 -7.53
N ALA A 163 -25.25 11.74 -8.43
CA ALA A 163 -24.14 10.83 -8.11
C ALA A 163 -22.88 11.58 -7.64
N GLU A 164 -22.58 12.73 -8.27
CA GLU A 164 -21.46 13.58 -7.85
C GLU A 164 -21.69 14.17 -6.46
N THR A 165 -22.91 14.62 -6.15
CA THR A 165 -23.27 15.16 -4.83
C THR A 165 -23.11 14.09 -3.75
N GLU A 166 -23.57 12.86 -4.02
CA GLU A 166 -23.39 11.71 -3.12
C GLU A 166 -21.92 11.33 -2.94
N ARG A 167 -21.14 11.34 -4.03
CA ARG A 167 -19.69 11.09 -3.97
C ARG A 167 -18.98 12.13 -3.11
N LEU A 168 -19.28 13.41 -3.32
CA LEU A 168 -18.67 14.52 -2.56
C LEU A 168 -19.10 14.49 -1.09
N SER A 169 -20.35 14.11 -0.77
CA SER A 169 -20.77 13.99 0.63
C SER A 169 -20.04 12.86 1.34
N LYS A 170 -19.85 11.70 0.69
CA LYS A 170 -19.04 10.59 1.23
C LYS A 170 -17.58 11.01 1.47
N VAL A 171 -16.96 11.69 0.51
CA VAL A 171 -15.57 12.19 0.67
C VAL A 171 -15.47 13.16 1.84
N LYS A 172 -16.42 14.10 1.97
CA LYS A 172 -16.44 15.06 3.08
C LYS A 172 -16.65 14.38 4.43
N ALA A 173 -17.54 13.38 4.52
CA ALA A 173 -17.76 12.59 5.72
C ALA A 173 -16.48 11.85 6.14
N TRP A 174 -15.85 11.14 5.19
CA TRP A 174 -14.59 10.44 5.40
C TRP A 174 -13.47 11.38 5.89
N MET A 175 -13.37 12.58 5.32
CA MET A 175 -12.42 13.60 5.78
C MET A 175 -12.70 14.06 7.22
N ALA A 176 -13.97 14.28 7.58
CA ALA A 176 -14.34 14.68 8.94
C ALA A 176 -14.08 13.56 9.97
N GLU A 177 -14.28 12.30 9.59
CA GLU A 177 -13.98 11.14 10.42
C GLU A 177 -12.46 10.94 10.62
N LEU A 178 -11.64 11.22 9.58
CA LEU A 178 -10.19 11.27 9.69
C LEU A 178 -9.72 12.39 10.65
N GLU A 179 -10.33 13.57 10.57
CA GLU A 179 -10.05 14.67 11.48
C GLU A 179 -10.32 14.28 12.94
N GLN A 180 -11.40 13.51 13.17
CA GLN A 180 -11.78 13.01 14.49
C GLN A 180 -10.97 11.78 14.95
N GLY A 181 -10.26 11.11 14.04
CA GLY A 181 -9.46 9.93 14.36
C GLY A 181 -10.29 8.66 14.57
N VAL A 182 -11.41 8.53 13.86
CA VAL A 182 -12.27 7.33 13.92
C VAL A 182 -11.45 6.08 13.58
N PRO A 183 -11.39 5.06 14.46
CA PRO A 183 -10.44 3.93 14.33
C PRO A 183 -10.51 3.21 12.98
N GLU A 184 -11.71 2.91 12.49
CA GLU A 184 -11.97 2.18 11.26
C GLU A 184 -11.48 2.97 10.03
N VAL A 185 -11.66 4.29 10.08
CA VAL A 185 -11.28 5.21 8.99
C VAL A 185 -9.76 5.44 8.99
N MET A 186 -9.14 5.51 10.17
CA MET A 186 -7.69 5.55 10.30
C MET A 186 -7.04 4.26 9.79
N GLN A 187 -7.60 3.09 10.14
CA GLN A 187 -7.19 1.80 9.61
C GLN A 187 -7.28 1.79 8.07
N GLU A 188 -8.41 2.22 7.50
CA GLU A 188 -8.59 2.31 6.04
C GLU A 188 -7.55 3.22 5.38
N LEU A 189 -7.25 4.37 5.98
CA LEU A 189 -6.21 5.29 5.50
C LEU A 189 -4.86 4.58 5.41
N PHE A 190 -4.41 3.93 6.49
CA PHE A 190 -3.12 3.25 6.51
C PHE A 190 -3.07 2.09 5.51
N GLU A 191 -4.15 1.28 5.40
CA GLU A 191 -4.25 0.22 4.38
C GLU A 191 -4.14 0.77 2.97
N ARG A 192 -4.81 1.89 2.68
CA ARG A 192 -4.75 2.55 1.38
C ARG A 192 -3.34 3.05 1.06
N ILE A 193 -2.64 3.63 2.04
CA ILE A 193 -1.27 4.12 1.88
C ILE A 193 -0.29 2.96 1.67
N GLN A 194 -0.44 1.86 2.42
CA GLN A 194 0.40 0.67 2.22
C GLN A 194 0.20 0.10 0.80
N LYS A 195 -1.05 -0.06 0.35
CA LYS A 195 -1.38 -0.54 -1.00
C LYS A 195 -0.82 0.37 -2.10
N GLU A 196 -0.90 1.69 -1.91
CA GLU A 196 -0.30 2.66 -2.84
C GLU A 196 1.23 2.53 -2.83
N SER A 197 1.86 2.46 -1.66
CA SER A 197 3.32 2.35 -1.53
C SER A 197 3.89 1.12 -2.24
N PHE A 198 3.23 -0.03 -2.10
CA PHE A 198 3.66 -1.29 -2.71
C PHE A 198 3.62 -1.29 -4.23
N GLN A 199 2.82 -0.41 -4.86
CA GLN A 199 2.82 -0.26 -6.33
C GLN A 199 4.09 0.41 -6.86
N HIS A 200 4.76 1.22 -6.03
CA HIS A 200 6.00 1.91 -6.35
C HIS A 200 7.24 1.16 -5.86
N LEU A 201 7.11 -0.14 -5.58
CA LEU A 201 8.25 -0.98 -5.24
C LEU A 201 8.92 -1.54 -6.49
N PRO A 202 10.27 -1.68 -6.47
CA PRO A 202 11.00 -2.26 -7.58
C PRO A 202 10.52 -3.70 -7.87
N GLU A 203 10.76 -4.17 -9.09
CA GLU A 203 10.49 -5.57 -9.47
C GLU A 203 11.12 -6.58 -8.50
N GLY A 204 10.52 -7.75 -8.29
CA GLY A 204 11.05 -8.76 -7.36
C GLY A 204 10.76 -8.51 -5.87
N PHE A 205 10.20 -7.35 -5.49
CA PHE A 205 9.70 -7.12 -4.13
C PHE A 205 8.30 -7.70 -3.94
N ASN A 206 8.08 -8.32 -2.78
CA ASN A 206 6.75 -8.76 -2.37
C ASN A 206 5.85 -7.55 -2.13
N ARG A 207 4.57 -7.68 -2.51
CA ARG A 207 3.54 -6.63 -2.37
C ARG A 207 2.46 -7.03 -1.37
N ASP A 208 2.85 -7.85 -0.39
CA ASP A 208 1.97 -8.33 0.67
C ASP A 208 2.39 -7.76 2.02
N GLY A 209 1.38 -7.50 2.84
CA GLY A 209 1.54 -6.87 4.13
C GLY A 209 0.21 -6.77 4.86
N LYS A 210 0.31 -6.69 6.18
CA LYS A 210 -0.82 -6.56 7.08
C LYS A 210 -0.56 -5.37 7.98
N LEU A 211 -1.62 -4.68 8.38
CA LEU A 211 -1.52 -3.62 9.38
C LEU A 211 -2.75 -3.54 10.25
N ALA A 212 -2.55 -3.11 11.48
CA ALA A 212 -3.58 -3.03 12.51
C ALA A 212 -3.32 -1.78 13.36
N TYR A 213 -4.32 -0.92 13.41
CA TYR A 213 -4.32 0.31 14.19
C TYR A 213 -5.11 0.11 15.49
N VAL A 214 -4.47 0.45 16.62
CA VAL A 214 -5.05 0.38 17.96
C VAL A 214 -5.23 1.81 18.45
N ALA A 215 -6.49 2.25 18.56
CA ALA A 215 -6.82 3.64 18.84
C ALA A 215 -6.51 4.06 20.29
N GLU A 216 -6.67 3.16 21.26
CA GLU A 216 -6.45 3.43 22.69
C GLU A 216 -4.98 3.79 22.98
N SER A 217 -4.06 3.18 22.25
CA SER A 217 -2.62 3.42 22.35
C SER A 217 -2.07 4.26 21.19
N LYS A 218 -2.93 4.67 20.25
CA LYS A 218 -2.56 5.36 19.01
C LYS A 218 -1.38 4.70 18.32
N GLN A 219 -1.42 3.38 18.25
CA GLN A 219 -0.33 2.54 17.77
C GLN A 219 -0.72 1.84 16.49
N LEU A 220 0.18 1.85 15.52
CA LEU A 220 0.06 1.06 14.30
C LEU A 220 1.08 -0.07 14.31
N VAL A 221 0.64 -1.29 14.07
CA VAL A 221 1.53 -2.43 13.82
C VAL A 221 1.47 -2.76 12.34
N VAL A 222 2.62 -2.82 11.70
CA VAL A 222 2.77 -3.10 10.27
C VAL A 222 3.65 -4.33 10.10
N GLU A 223 3.13 -5.36 9.44
CA GLU A 223 3.90 -6.46 8.92
C GLU A 223 4.00 -6.35 7.41
N PHE A 224 5.17 -6.62 6.84
CA PHE A 224 5.34 -6.67 5.39
C PHE A 224 6.37 -7.71 5.00
N ASP A 225 6.22 -8.25 3.80
CA ASP A 225 7.16 -9.20 3.24
C ASP A 225 8.25 -8.48 2.44
N LEU A 226 9.50 -8.76 2.81
CA LEU A 226 10.69 -8.39 2.09
C LEU A 226 11.02 -9.47 1.05
N PRO A 227 11.64 -9.09 -0.08
CA PRO A 227 12.19 -10.07 -1.02
C PRO A 227 13.36 -10.82 -0.39
N ASP A 228 13.65 -12.03 -0.85
CA ASP A 228 14.92 -12.69 -0.56
C ASP A 228 16.09 -12.00 -1.31
N ILE A 229 17.33 -12.32 -0.94
CA ILE A 229 18.52 -11.70 -1.52
C ILE A 229 18.70 -11.98 -3.03
N ASP A 230 18.30 -13.15 -3.51
CA ASP A 230 18.48 -13.55 -4.90
C ASP A 230 17.43 -12.88 -5.80
N SER A 231 16.21 -12.70 -5.30
CA SER A 231 15.14 -11.94 -5.95
C SER A 231 15.41 -10.43 -5.94
N ALA A 232 15.99 -9.90 -4.86
CA ALA A 232 16.24 -8.46 -4.72
C ALA A 232 17.50 -7.98 -5.42
N ILE A 233 18.61 -8.72 -5.27
CA ILE A 233 19.96 -8.26 -5.63
C ILE A 233 20.54 -9.11 -6.77
N PRO A 234 20.75 -8.52 -7.97
CA PRO A 234 21.35 -9.21 -9.10
C PRO A 234 22.70 -9.86 -8.77
N THR A 235 22.89 -11.09 -9.22
CA THR A 235 24.16 -11.84 -9.12
C THR A 235 25.22 -11.31 -10.07
N VAL A 236 24.80 -10.73 -11.19
CA VAL A 236 25.68 -10.14 -12.21
C VAL A 236 26.03 -8.69 -11.83
N LYS A 237 27.30 -8.34 -12.03
CA LYS A 237 27.80 -6.96 -11.85
C LYS A 237 27.81 -6.18 -13.16
N ALA A 238 28.33 -6.79 -14.23
CA ALA A 238 28.46 -6.14 -15.52
C ALA A 238 28.59 -7.17 -16.65
N TYR A 239 28.20 -6.76 -17.85
CA TYR A 239 28.36 -7.52 -19.09
C TYR A 239 29.51 -6.97 -19.91
N LYS A 240 30.26 -7.84 -20.57
CA LYS A 240 31.37 -7.45 -21.45
C LYS A 240 31.42 -8.29 -22.70
N TYR A 241 31.45 -7.63 -23.85
CA TYR A 241 31.65 -8.29 -25.13
C TYR A 241 33.08 -8.79 -25.30
N VAL A 242 33.23 -10.08 -25.61
CA VAL A 242 34.51 -10.77 -25.80
C VAL A 242 34.71 -11.04 -27.29
N LYS A 243 35.50 -10.18 -27.95
CA LYS A 243 35.80 -10.26 -29.40
C LYS A 243 36.38 -11.60 -29.86
N ALA A 244 37.10 -12.30 -28.99
CA ALA A 244 37.77 -13.55 -29.33
C ALA A 244 36.78 -14.72 -29.51
N THR A 245 35.68 -14.71 -28.76
CA THR A 245 34.66 -15.78 -28.75
C THR A 245 33.33 -15.34 -29.32
N ASP A 246 33.19 -14.05 -29.66
CA ASP A 246 31.95 -13.43 -30.14
C ASP A 246 30.76 -13.57 -29.18
N THR A 247 31.07 -13.56 -27.87
CA THR A 247 30.07 -13.74 -26.81
C THR A 247 30.03 -12.55 -25.87
N ILE A 248 28.85 -12.33 -25.28
CA ILE A 248 28.72 -11.44 -24.12
C ILE A 248 28.99 -12.29 -22.89
N SER A 249 29.95 -11.85 -22.09
CA SER A 249 30.36 -12.49 -20.84
C SER A 249 29.83 -11.73 -19.64
N GLU A 250 29.50 -12.46 -18.58
CA GLU A 250 29.03 -11.91 -17.30
C GLU A 250 30.16 -11.88 -16.28
N SER A 251 30.25 -10.78 -15.54
CA SER A 251 31.12 -10.69 -14.37
C SER A 251 30.28 -10.79 -13.08
N PRO A 252 30.63 -11.69 -12.15
CA PRO A 252 29.83 -11.86 -10.94
C PRO A 252 30.02 -10.68 -9.97
N ARG A 253 28.94 -10.34 -9.28
CA ARG A 253 28.96 -9.40 -8.16
C ARG A 253 29.52 -10.09 -6.92
N PRO A 254 30.51 -9.51 -6.24
CA PRO A 254 31.04 -10.08 -5.00
C PRO A 254 29.94 -10.30 -3.96
N GLU A 255 29.94 -11.47 -3.34
CA GLU A 255 28.91 -11.86 -2.36
C GLU A 255 28.88 -10.91 -1.15
N THR A 256 30.03 -10.39 -0.71
CA THR A 256 30.11 -9.36 0.33
C THR A 256 29.36 -8.09 -0.05
N GLN A 257 29.44 -7.67 -1.32
CA GLN A 257 28.71 -6.50 -1.82
C GLN A 257 27.21 -6.77 -1.87
N ARG A 258 26.80 -7.98 -2.31
CA ARG A 258 25.39 -8.39 -2.33
C ARG A 258 24.77 -8.35 -0.94
N ARG A 259 25.45 -8.95 0.06
CA ARG A 259 25.01 -8.98 1.45
C ARG A 259 24.89 -7.58 2.07
N ALA A 260 25.86 -6.70 1.82
CA ALA A 260 25.83 -5.33 2.30
C ALA A 260 24.68 -4.52 1.67
N LEU A 261 24.48 -4.65 0.35
CA LEU A 261 23.38 -3.98 -0.34
C LEU A 261 22.02 -4.49 0.13
N TYR A 262 21.87 -5.80 0.32
CA TYR A 262 20.63 -6.38 0.83
C TYR A 262 20.30 -5.89 2.26
N ALA A 263 21.29 -5.84 3.16
CA ALA A 263 21.09 -5.26 4.49
C ALA A 263 20.66 -3.78 4.43
N SER A 264 21.24 -3.01 3.50
CA SER A 264 20.82 -1.63 3.25
C SER A 264 19.38 -1.55 2.72
N VAL A 265 18.99 -2.41 1.78
CA VAL A 265 17.63 -2.48 1.25
C VAL A 265 16.60 -2.77 2.35
N VAL A 266 16.87 -3.77 3.20
CA VAL A 266 16.00 -4.09 4.36
C VAL A 266 15.86 -2.87 5.26
N ALA A 267 16.97 -2.20 5.57
CA ALA A 267 16.96 -1.02 6.43
C ALA A 267 16.19 0.17 5.81
N GLN A 268 16.44 0.46 4.54
CA GLN A 268 15.74 1.51 3.79
C GLN A 268 14.24 1.25 3.71
N MET A 269 13.84 0.00 3.47
CA MET A 269 12.43 -0.38 3.41
C MET A 269 11.72 -0.16 4.74
N THR A 270 12.33 -0.56 5.86
CA THR A 270 11.78 -0.31 7.19
C THR A 270 11.61 1.18 7.48
N LEU A 271 12.63 2.00 7.20
CA LEU A 271 12.55 3.46 7.39
C LEU A 271 11.54 4.11 6.44
N ARG A 272 11.42 3.60 5.22
CA ARG A 272 10.45 4.07 4.22
C ARG A 272 9.02 3.84 4.72
N VAL A 273 8.72 2.64 5.24
CA VAL A 273 7.41 2.33 5.82
C VAL A 273 7.11 3.27 7.00
N LEU A 274 8.06 3.43 7.93
CA LEU A 274 7.89 4.37 9.05
C LEU A 274 7.60 5.80 8.59
N HIS A 275 8.37 6.30 7.62
CA HIS A 275 8.19 7.62 7.04
C HIS A 275 6.80 7.80 6.43
N GLU A 276 6.36 6.83 5.62
CA GLU A 276 5.05 6.85 4.99
C GLU A 276 3.93 6.90 6.04
N MET A 277 3.95 6.01 7.03
CA MET A 277 2.89 5.94 8.06
C MET A 277 2.80 7.20 8.91
N PHE A 278 3.92 7.80 9.32
CA PHE A 278 3.88 9.05 10.08
C PHE A 278 3.51 10.26 9.22
N SER A 279 3.89 10.28 7.94
CA SER A 279 3.67 11.44 7.06
C SER A 279 2.22 11.66 6.65
N VAL A 280 1.39 10.62 6.69
CA VAL A 280 -0.01 10.66 6.20
C VAL A 280 -1.02 11.04 7.28
N ASP A 281 -0.66 10.88 8.56
CA ASP A 281 -1.49 11.26 9.69
C ASP A 281 -1.22 12.73 10.08
N TYR A 282 -1.93 13.65 9.41
CA TYR A 282 -1.83 15.09 9.65
C TYR A 282 -2.44 15.56 10.97
N HIS A 283 -3.42 14.81 11.50
CA HIS A 283 -4.15 15.17 12.72
C HIS A 283 -3.55 14.58 13.99
N ARG A 284 -2.42 13.85 13.87
CA ARG A 284 -1.64 13.28 14.99
C ARG A 284 -2.42 12.27 15.83
N HIS A 285 -3.18 11.42 15.15
CA HIS A 285 -3.83 10.26 15.75
C HIS A 285 -2.89 9.05 15.87
N LEU A 286 -1.71 9.09 15.26
CA LEU A 286 -0.68 8.06 15.34
C LEU A 286 0.52 8.54 16.18
N GLU A 287 0.74 7.89 17.33
CA GLU A 287 1.84 8.21 18.25
C GLU A 287 3.01 7.23 18.14
N SER A 288 2.76 5.96 17.84
CA SER A 288 3.82 4.96 17.68
C SER A 288 3.57 3.98 16.55
N VAL A 289 4.64 3.51 15.91
CA VAL A 289 4.58 2.50 14.87
C VAL A 289 5.52 1.35 15.23
N VAL A 290 5.01 0.13 15.13
CA VAL A 290 5.79 -1.10 15.14
C VAL A 290 5.85 -1.63 13.72
N VAL A 291 7.05 -1.91 13.23
CA VAL A 291 7.26 -2.49 11.90
C VAL A 291 7.99 -3.82 12.04
N ASN A 292 7.43 -4.88 11.47
CA ASN A 292 8.03 -6.20 11.38
C ASN A 292 8.21 -6.59 9.90
N GLY A 293 9.45 -6.87 9.50
CA GLY A 293 9.79 -7.30 8.15
C GLY A 293 10.11 -8.79 8.11
N PHE A 294 9.39 -9.52 7.28
CA PHE A 294 9.52 -10.96 7.13
C PHE A 294 10.05 -11.34 5.76
N VAL A 295 10.62 -12.53 5.61
CA VAL A 295 10.96 -13.09 4.30
C VAL A 295 10.37 -14.48 4.21
N GLY A 296 9.46 -14.70 3.26
CA GLY A 296 8.99 -16.05 2.93
C GLY A 296 10.09 -16.84 2.24
N THR A 297 10.45 -18.01 2.75
CA THR A 297 11.45 -18.88 2.14
C THR A 297 11.19 -20.36 2.46
N ILE A 298 12.01 -21.25 1.89
CA ILE A 298 12.02 -22.66 2.22
C ILE A 298 13.23 -22.93 3.10
N ASP A 299 13.00 -23.48 4.29
CA ASP A 299 14.09 -23.93 5.16
C ASP A 299 14.83 -25.10 4.49
N ARG A 300 16.13 -24.95 4.21
CA ARG A 300 16.90 -25.98 3.51
C ARG A 300 17.10 -27.25 4.34
N GLY A 301 17.04 -27.14 5.68
CA GLY A 301 17.18 -28.29 6.58
C GLY A 301 15.93 -29.17 6.63
N SER A 302 14.74 -28.56 6.71
CA SER A 302 13.46 -29.26 6.86
C SER A 302 12.61 -29.34 5.59
N GLY A 303 12.93 -28.56 4.56
CA GLY A 303 12.15 -28.43 3.31
C GLY A 303 10.79 -27.74 3.49
N ARG A 304 10.52 -27.16 4.66
CA ARG A 304 9.24 -26.51 4.98
C ARG A 304 9.26 -25.03 4.60
N ASN A 305 8.10 -24.52 4.20
CA ASN A 305 7.91 -23.08 4.06
C ASN A 305 8.02 -22.42 5.45
N ILE A 306 8.92 -21.46 5.57
CA ILE A 306 9.13 -20.65 6.76
C ILE A 306 8.99 -19.16 6.41
N ARG A 307 8.66 -18.34 7.40
CA ARG A 307 8.57 -16.89 7.28
C ARG A 307 9.33 -16.22 8.43
N PRO A 308 10.67 -16.28 8.45
CA PRO A 308 11.48 -15.62 9.47
C PRO A 308 11.28 -14.10 9.47
N CYS A 309 11.10 -13.53 10.66
CA CYS A 309 11.21 -12.08 10.88
C CYS A 309 12.70 -11.72 10.89
N ILE A 310 13.13 -10.79 10.05
CA ILE A 310 14.54 -10.38 9.94
C ILE A 310 14.80 -8.95 10.41
N ILE A 311 13.75 -8.17 10.62
CA ILE A 311 13.82 -6.81 11.17
C ILE A 311 12.55 -6.53 11.96
N THR A 312 12.72 -5.99 13.16
CA THR A 312 11.61 -5.39 13.92
C THR A 312 12.06 -4.07 14.52
N VAL A 313 11.19 -3.07 14.50
CA VAL A 313 11.45 -1.77 15.13
C VAL A 313 10.16 -1.24 15.69
N ARG A 314 10.26 -0.63 16.87
CA ARG A 314 9.20 0.17 17.45
C ARG A 314 9.75 1.57 17.68
N THR A 315 9.05 2.58 17.17
CA THR A 315 9.42 3.97 17.41
C THR A 315 8.19 4.84 17.58
N THR A 316 8.39 5.99 18.21
CA THR A 316 7.36 7.00 18.44
C THR A 316 7.54 8.14 17.44
N ARG A 317 6.46 8.86 17.17
CA ARG A 317 6.44 9.99 16.23
C ARG A 317 7.48 11.04 16.56
N ASP A 318 7.58 11.43 17.84
CA ASP A 318 8.52 12.45 18.33
C ASP A 318 9.99 12.08 18.11
N VAL A 319 10.35 10.81 18.35
CA VAL A 319 11.69 10.30 18.08
C VAL A 319 11.97 10.27 16.58
N PHE A 320 11.00 9.82 15.78
CA PHE A 320 11.17 9.66 14.34
C PHE A 320 11.19 11.01 13.57
N GLU A 321 10.32 11.96 13.93
CA GLU A 321 10.28 13.32 13.35
C GLU A 321 11.55 14.13 13.65
N GLY A 322 12.31 13.75 14.69
CA GLY A 322 13.63 14.33 14.98
C GLY A 322 14.74 13.91 14.01
N LEU A 323 14.49 12.96 13.11
CA LEU A 323 15.47 12.44 12.16
C LEU A 323 15.42 13.15 10.80
N ASP A 324 16.58 13.50 10.26
CA ASP A 324 16.70 13.98 8.88
C ASP A 324 16.98 12.81 7.92
N LEU A 325 15.91 12.18 7.44
CA LEU A 325 15.98 11.01 6.57
C LEU A 325 16.72 11.26 5.24
N THR A 326 16.97 12.50 4.84
CA THR A 326 17.73 12.81 3.62
C THR A 326 19.23 12.62 3.79
N ARG A 327 19.71 12.48 5.02
CA ARG A 327 21.14 12.44 5.37
C ARG A 327 21.55 11.24 6.22
N VAL A 328 20.62 10.40 6.63
CA VAL A 328 20.91 9.23 7.48
C VAL A 328 21.55 8.10 6.69
N ASP A 329 22.47 7.38 7.33
CA ASP A 329 22.76 5.99 6.98
C ASP A 329 21.62 5.10 7.51
N PRO A 330 20.92 4.32 6.66
CA PRO A 330 19.75 3.56 7.07
C PRO A 330 20.01 2.55 8.21
N ILE A 331 21.15 1.86 8.17
CA ILE A 331 21.48 0.82 9.15
C ILE A 331 21.84 1.46 10.49
N ALA A 332 22.63 2.53 10.49
CA ALA A 332 22.96 3.29 11.70
C ALA A 332 21.72 3.94 12.30
N CYS A 333 20.84 4.49 11.47
CA CYS A 333 19.57 5.07 11.90
C CYS A 333 18.69 4.04 12.62
N LEU A 334 18.55 2.84 12.07
CA LEU A 334 17.81 1.77 12.72
C LEU A 334 18.40 1.36 14.07
N LYS A 335 19.73 1.38 14.23
CA LYS A 335 20.36 1.15 15.54
C LYS A 335 19.99 2.24 16.55
N THR A 336 19.97 3.51 16.12
CA THR A 336 19.52 4.63 16.97
C THR A 336 18.06 4.49 17.39
N LEU A 337 17.22 3.91 16.52
CA LEU A 337 15.83 3.57 16.81
C LEU A 337 15.66 2.29 17.65
N ASN A 338 16.75 1.67 18.11
CA ASN A 338 16.77 0.38 18.82
C ASN A 338 16.07 -0.74 18.04
N ALA A 339 16.13 -0.68 16.72
CA ALA A 339 15.64 -1.73 15.86
C ALA A 339 16.45 -3.02 16.06
N SER A 340 15.75 -4.14 16.14
CA SER A 340 16.38 -5.45 16.12
C SER A 340 16.48 -5.93 14.67
N LEU A 341 17.60 -5.60 14.02
CA LEU A 341 17.95 -6.08 12.68
C LEU A 341 18.74 -7.39 12.79
N SER A 342 18.44 -8.35 11.91
CA SER A 342 19.18 -9.60 11.79
C SER A 342 20.68 -9.32 11.62
N LYS A 343 21.53 -10.08 12.32
CA LYS A 343 22.99 -9.98 12.18
C LYS A 343 23.47 -10.47 10.81
N SER A 344 22.70 -11.35 10.17
CA SER A 344 22.93 -11.87 8.82
C SER A 344 21.60 -11.87 8.05
N PRO A 345 21.11 -10.71 7.57
CA PRO A 345 19.84 -10.65 6.85
C PRO A 345 19.83 -11.54 5.60
N ALA A 346 20.96 -11.63 4.88
CA ALA A 346 21.10 -12.48 3.70
C ALA A 346 20.96 -13.99 4.01
N GLU A 347 21.27 -14.40 5.23
CA GLU A 347 21.14 -15.78 5.71
C GLU A 347 19.81 -15.98 6.46
N LEU A 348 18.95 -14.95 6.48
CA LEU A 348 17.62 -14.95 7.09
C LEU A 348 17.63 -15.37 8.58
N ALA A 349 18.70 -15.01 9.30
CA ALA A 349 18.79 -15.29 10.72
C ALA A 349 17.65 -14.56 11.47
N PRO A 350 16.76 -15.27 12.18
CA PRO A 350 15.53 -14.68 12.68
C PRO A 350 15.77 -13.77 13.88
N VAL A 351 14.92 -12.76 13.99
CA VAL A 351 14.78 -11.86 15.14
C VAL A 351 13.38 -12.04 15.72
N ARG A 352 13.23 -11.90 17.04
CA ARG A 352 11.91 -11.92 17.67
C ARG A 352 11.19 -10.59 17.44
N PRO A 353 9.95 -10.59 16.89
CA PRO A 353 9.13 -9.40 16.81
C PRO A 353 8.93 -8.75 18.18
N ILE A 354 9.00 -7.42 18.26
CA ILE A 354 8.72 -6.67 19.50
C ILE A 354 7.24 -6.78 19.88
N LEU A 355 6.36 -6.89 18.88
CA LEU A 355 4.93 -7.08 19.03
C LEU A 355 4.42 -7.86 17.81
N GLU A 356 3.69 -8.95 18.04
CA GLU A 356 3.14 -9.78 16.96
C GLU A 356 1.79 -9.23 16.50
N PHE A 357 1.54 -9.24 15.18
CA PHE A 357 0.31 -8.70 14.58
C PHE A 357 -0.98 -9.30 15.14
N ASN A 358 -1.00 -10.62 15.37
CA ASN A 358 -2.19 -11.29 15.90
C ASN A 358 -2.61 -10.79 17.29
N MET A 359 -1.71 -10.12 18.02
CA MET A 359 -2.03 -9.55 19.33
C MET A 359 -2.81 -8.22 19.26
N VAL A 360 -2.89 -7.61 18.08
CA VAL A 360 -3.47 -6.27 17.87
C VAL A 360 -4.54 -6.21 16.77
N ASP A 361 -4.71 -7.25 15.96
CA ASP A 361 -5.73 -7.28 14.90
C ASP A 361 -7.15 -7.29 15.52
N PRO A 362 -7.94 -6.21 15.32
CA PRO A 362 -9.30 -6.13 15.85
C PRO A 362 -10.18 -7.26 15.34
N ARG A 363 -9.94 -7.84 14.15
CA ARG A 363 -10.78 -8.92 13.60
C ARG A 363 -10.70 -10.19 14.43
N PHE A 364 -9.55 -10.48 15.05
CA PHE A 364 -9.41 -11.61 15.97
C PHE A 364 -10.00 -11.31 17.36
N ILE A 365 -10.16 -10.03 17.71
CA ILE A 365 -10.75 -9.57 18.98
C ILE A 365 -12.28 -9.41 18.85
N GLU A 366 -12.79 -8.96 17.70
CA GLU A 366 -14.18 -8.56 17.41
C GLU A 366 -15.05 -9.67 16.82
N GLU A 367 -14.50 -10.72 16.17
CA GLU A 367 -15.30 -11.81 15.54
C GLU A 367 -16.23 -12.58 16.51
N ARG A 368 -16.30 -12.21 17.80
CA ARG A 368 -17.15 -12.87 18.79
C ARG A 368 -18.04 -11.94 19.63
N ASP A 369 -18.08 -10.63 19.38
CA ASP A 369 -18.76 -9.67 20.28
C ASP A 369 -20.20 -9.28 19.89
N VAL A 370 -20.84 -10.02 18.97
CA VAL A 370 -22.28 -9.87 18.65
C VAL A 370 -23.15 -10.87 19.44
N ILE A 371 -22.53 -11.72 20.27
CA ILE A 371 -23.20 -12.79 21.02
C ILE A 371 -22.92 -12.65 22.52
N SER A 372 -22.93 -11.42 23.05
CA SER A 372 -22.67 -11.17 24.49
C SER A 372 -23.69 -11.81 25.43
N THR A 373 -24.83 -12.28 24.94
CA THR A 373 -25.85 -13.02 25.71
C THR A 373 -25.76 -14.55 25.65
N LEU A 374 -24.90 -15.11 24.77
CA LEU A 374 -24.71 -16.57 24.63
C LEU A 374 -23.22 -17.00 24.73
N ASP A 375 -22.32 -16.08 25.04
CA ASP A 375 -20.88 -16.33 25.15
C ASP A 375 -20.55 -17.15 26.41
N GLN A 376 -20.18 -18.43 26.22
CA GLN A 376 -19.82 -19.38 27.28
C GLN A 376 -18.32 -19.30 27.68
N ARG A 377 -17.54 -18.37 27.11
CA ARG A 377 -16.11 -18.22 27.43
C ARG A 377 -15.89 -17.76 28.87
N ALA A 378 -14.86 -18.31 29.52
CA ALA A 378 -14.47 -17.94 30.87
C ALA A 378 -14.01 -16.46 30.89
N ASN A 379 -14.60 -15.66 31.77
CA ASN A 379 -14.21 -14.27 31.97
C ASN A 379 -13.05 -14.21 32.97
N LEU A 380 -11.90 -13.68 32.56
CA LEU A 380 -10.71 -13.58 33.42
C LEU A 380 -10.93 -12.66 34.63
N MET A 381 -11.89 -11.73 34.54
CA MET A 381 -12.26 -10.84 35.63
C MET A 381 -13.03 -11.52 36.76
N ASP A 382 -13.61 -12.69 36.51
CA ASP A 382 -14.38 -13.46 37.51
C ASP A 382 -13.48 -14.34 38.40
N LEU A 383 -12.20 -14.49 38.04
CA LEU A 383 -11.23 -15.27 38.81
C LEU A 383 -10.96 -14.61 40.17
N THR A 384 -10.42 -15.35 41.15
CA THR A 384 -9.80 -14.71 42.33
C THR A 384 -8.40 -14.17 41.96
N PRO A 385 -7.80 -13.23 42.72
CA PRO A 385 -6.44 -12.76 42.44
C PRO A 385 -5.43 -13.91 42.34
N GLY A 386 -5.46 -14.85 43.29
CA GLY A 386 -4.61 -16.04 43.27
C GLY A 386 -4.86 -16.96 42.09
N ASP A 387 -6.12 -17.15 41.67
CA ASP A 387 -6.42 -17.96 40.47
C ASP A 387 -5.91 -17.29 39.19
N PHE A 388 -5.94 -15.96 39.13
CA PHE A 388 -5.39 -15.20 38.01
C PHE A 388 -3.86 -15.32 37.97
N GLU A 389 -3.18 -15.17 39.11
CA GLU A 389 -1.72 -15.38 39.22
C GLU A 389 -1.32 -16.81 38.83
N ALA A 390 -2.10 -17.82 39.26
CA ALA A 390 -1.89 -19.21 38.89
C ALA A 390 -2.11 -19.44 37.39
N LEU A 391 -3.12 -18.81 36.79
CA LEU A 391 -3.35 -18.85 35.33
C LEU A 391 -2.15 -18.31 34.56
N ILE A 392 -1.63 -17.14 34.96
CA ILE A 392 -0.45 -16.53 34.33
C ILE A 392 0.77 -17.44 34.48
N THR A 393 0.98 -18.00 35.66
CA THR A 393 2.08 -18.96 35.91
C THR A 393 1.99 -20.17 34.98
N ASN A 394 0.83 -20.82 34.92
CA ASN A 394 0.59 -21.98 34.05
C ASN A 394 0.76 -21.64 32.56
N LEU A 395 0.36 -20.44 32.14
CA LEU A 395 0.56 -19.97 30.78
C LEU A 395 2.05 -19.93 30.42
N PHE A 396 2.87 -19.30 31.27
CA PHE A 396 4.31 -19.19 31.01
C PHE A 396 5.03 -20.54 31.13
N GLU A 397 4.56 -21.44 31.99
CA GLU A 397 5.04 -22.83 32.02
C GLU A 397 4.79 -23.54 30.69
N LYS A 398 3.56 -23.43 30.14
CA LYS A 398 3.23 -23.97 28.80
C LYS A 398 4.02 -23.32 27.67
N MET A 399 4.49 -22.10 27.85
CA MET A 399 5.40 -21.41 26.92
C MET A 399 6.86 -21.90 27.03
N GLY A 400 7.15 -22.83 27.94
CA GLY A 400 8.46 -23.48 28.09
C GLY A 400 9.38 -22.82 29.11
N LEU A 401 8.85 -22.00 30.02
CA LEU A 401 9.58 -21.47 31.16
C LEU A 401 9.46 -22.41 32.37
N GLU A 402 10.52 -22.53 33.17
CA GLU A 402 10.47 -23.25 34.44
C GLU A 402 9.97 -22.30 35.53
N THR A 403 8.72 -22.45 35.94
CA THR A 403 8.06 -21.51 36.87
C THR A 403 8.05 -22.00 38.31
N LYS A 404 8.17 -21.09 39.27
CA LYS A 404 7.88 -21.33 40.69
C LYS A 404 6.95 -20.22 41.20
N LEU A 405 5.83 -20.63 41.80
CA LEU A 405 4.96 -19.73 42.54
C LEU A 405 5.73 -19.18 43.75
N THR A 406 5.79 -17.86 43.87
CA THR A 406 6.31 -17.16 45.06
C THR A 406 5.23 -17.15 46.14
N GLN A 407 5.61 -17.22 47.41
CA GLN A 407 4.65 -17.07 48.49
C GLN A 407 4.28 -15.58 48.63
N SER A 408 3.01 -15.25 48.43
CA SER A 408 2.47 -13.91 48.64
C SER A 408 2.73 -13.48 50.09
N SER A 409 3.61 -12.49 50.30
CA SER A 409 3.63 -11.55 51.45
C SER A 409 5.00 -10.92 51.76
N ARG A 410 6.11 -11.28 51.09
CA ARG A 410 7.45 -10.70 51.43
C ARG A 410 8.28 -10.11 50.29
N ASP A 411 7.96 -10.40 49.03
CA ASP A 411 8.88 -10.11 47.92
C ASP A 411 8.46 -8.92 47.02
N GLY A 412 7.82 -7.90 47.59
CA GLY A 412 7.61 -6.63 46.87
C GLY A 412 6.72 -6.70 45.62
N GLY A 413 5.71 -7.59 45.62
CA GLY A 413 4.72 -7.70 44.54
C GLY A 413 5.12 -8.57 43.35
N VAL A 414 6.02 -9.54 43.55
CA VAL A 414 6.30 -10.61 42.57
C VAL A 414 5.22 -11.69 42.65
N ASP A 415 4.51 -11.88 41.53
CA ASP A 415 3.45 -12.89 41.45
C ASP A 415 3.99 -14.24 40.94
N CYS A 416 5.02 -14.20 40.09
CA CYS A 416 5.67 -15.40 39.60
C CYS A 416 7.15 -15.15 39.27
N VAL A 417 8.01 -16.09 39.68
CA VAL A 417 9.40 -16.16 39.23
C VAL A 417 9.53 -17.34 38.28
N ALA A 418 9.97 -17.05 37.07
CA ALA A 418 10.20 -18.02 36.03
C ALA A 418 11.69 -18.07 35.65
N TYR A 419 12.14 -19.21 35.13
CA TYR A 419 13.48 -19.37 34.61
C TYR A 419 13.41 -19.84 33.17
N ASP A 420 14.05 -19.11 32.26
CA ASP A 420 14.16 -19.51 30.87
C ASP A 420 15.35 -20.46 30.71
N PRO A 421 15.13 -21.74 30.35
CA PRO A 421 16.19 -22.74 30.33
C PRO A 421 17.13 -22.59 29.13
N ARG A 422 16.88 -21.65 28.20
CA ARG A 422 17.69 -21.50 26.99
C ARG A 422 19.13 -21.10 27.34
N PRO A 423 20.15 -21.83 26.83
CA PRO A 423 21.55 -21.45 27.03
C PRO A 423 21.82 -20.04 26.48
N ILE A 424 22.66 -19.26 27.18
CA ILE A 424 23.17 -17.93 26.78
C ILE A 424 22.13 -16.79 26.83
N PHE A 425 20.89 -17.03 26.41
CA PHE A 425 19.82 -16.00 26.36
C PHE A 425 18.76 -16.15 27.46
N GLY A 426 18.72 -17.31 28.12
CA GLY A 426 17.83 -17.58 29.24
C GLY A 426 18.34 -16.98 30.54
N GLY A 427 17.59 -17.20 31.61
CA GLY A 427 17.85 -16.58 32.90
C GLY A 427 16.57 -16.38 33.71
N LYS A 428 16.71 -15.76 34.87
CA LYS A 428 15.59 -15.46 35.76
C LYS A 428 14.71 -14.37 35.14
N VAL A 429 13.40 -14.62 35.14
CA VAL A 429 12.34 -13.74 34.66
C VAL A 429 11.38 -13.49 35.82
N VAL A 430 11.08 -12.22 36.08
CA VAL A 430 10.09 -11.82 37.08
C VAL A 430 8.81 -11.44 36.36
N ILE A 431 7.69 -11.99 36.80
CA ILE A 431 6.39 -11.79 36.19
C ILE A 431 5.45 -11.23 37.25
N GLN A 432 4.78 -10.15 36.88
CA GLN A 432 3.76 -9.49 37.70
C GLN A 432 2.47 -9.38 36.89
N ALA A 433 1.34 -9.63 37.53
CA ALA A 433 0.01 -9.72 36.96
C ALA A 433 -0.92 -8.72 37.66
N LYS A 434 -1.52 -7.80 36.90
CA LYS A 434 -2.43 -6.76 37.41
C LYS A 434 -3.80 -6.91 36.78
N ARG A 435 -4.78 -7.33 37.59
CA ARG A 435 -6.17 -7.44 37.15
C ARG A 435 -6.92 -6.10 37.31
N TYR A 436 -6.61 -5.17 36.43
CA TYR A 436 -7.12 -3.80 36.46
C TYR A 436 -8.15 -3.54 35.37
N LYS A 437 -9.06 -2.61 35.66
CA LYS A 437 -10.03 -1.99 34.77
C LYS A 437 -9.43 -0.80 34.06
N ASN A 438 -8.72 0.06 34.79
CA ASN A 438 -8.13 1.26 34.22
C ASN A 438 -6.75 0.99 33.63
N THR A 439 -6.31 1.90 32.77
CA THR A 439 -4.98 1.89 32.17
C THR A 439 -3.90 1.81 33.26
N VAL A 440 -2.98 0.86 33.13
CA VAL A 440 -1.85 0.69 34.05
C VAL A 440 -0.85 1.85 33.86
N GLY A 441 -0.58 2.55 34.95
CA GLY A 441 0.32 3.69 35.00
C GLY A 441 1.81 3.31 35.09
N VAL A 442 2.67 4.32 34.98
CA VAL A 442 4.13 4.15 35.02
C VAL A 442 4.66 3.66 36.37
N SER A 443 3.92 3.86 37.47
CA SER A 443 4.30 3.39 38.81
C SER A 443 4.51 1.88 38.82
N ALA A 444 3.53 1.10 38.36
CA ALA A 444 3.63 -0.37 38.32
C ALA A 444 4.83 -0.86 37.51
N VAL A 445 5.18 -0.18 36.41
CA VAL A 445 6.35 -0.53 35.59
C VAL A 445 7.67 -0.20 36.32
N ARG A 446 7.71 0.90 37.07
CA ARG A 446 8.87 1.28 37.91
C ARG A 446 9.06 0.30 39.05
N ASP A 447 7.98 -0.11 39.68
CA ASP A 447 8.00 -1.06 40.79
C ASP A 447 8.52 -2.41 40.31
N LEU A 448 7.97 -2.92 39.19
CA LEU A 448 8.48 -4.13 38.54
C LEU A 448 9.98 -4.03 38.21
N PHE A 449 10.44 -2.89 37.71
CA PHE A 449 11.86 -2.70 37.40
C PHE A 449 12.73 -2.74 38.66
N GLY A 450 12.29 -2.09 39.75
CA GLY A 450 12.98 -2.17 41.04
C GLY A 450 13.07 -3.61 41.56
N THR A 451 11.96 -4.35 41.47
CA THR A 451 11.89 -5.76 41.84
C THR A 451 12.81 -6.63 40.98
N MET A 452 12.86 -6.40 39.68
CA MET A 452 13.73 -7.11 38.76
C MET A 452 15.22 -6.92 39.12
N GLN A 453 15.61 -5.72 39.53
CA GLN A 453 16.97 -5.43 40.00
C GLN A 453 17.28 -6.11 41.34
N ASN A 454 16.33 -6.10 42.28
CA ASN A 454 16.49 -6.78 43.58
C ASN A 454 16.60 -8.30 43.43
N GLU A 455 15.80 -8.89 42.55
CA GLU A 455 15.76 -10.32 42.28
C GLU A 455 16.91 -10.81 41.39
N GLY A 456 17.69 -9.90 40.79
CA GLY A 456 18.74 -10.22 39.82
C GLY A 456 18.17 -10.83 38.53
N ALA A 457 16.96 -10.44 38.14
CA ALA A 457 16.28 -10.98 36.98
C ALA A 457 16.76 -10.31 35.68
N SER A 458 16.93 -11.13 34.65
CA SER A 458 17.37 -10.72 33.32
C SER A 458 16.24 -10.07 32.51
N LYS A 459 14.98 -10.33 32.88
CA LYS A 459 13.79 -9.81 32.22
C LYS A 459 12.63 -9.67 33.19
N GLY A 460 11.82 -8.63 33.01
CA GLY A 460 10.55 -8.40 33.70
C GLY A 460 9.39 -8.51 32.72
N ILE A 461 8.26 -9.07 33.15
CA ILE A 461 7.02 -9.11 32.37
C ILE A 461 5.90 -8.58 33.26
N LEU A 462 5.26 -7.50 32.82
CA LEU A 462 4.02 -7.02 33.44
C LEU A 462 2.86 -7.47 32.55
N VAL A 463 1.91 -8.20 33.14
CA VAL A 463 0.68 -8.64 32.49
C VAL A 463 -0.47 -7.85 33.08
N ALA A 464 -1.36 -7.30 32.26
CA ALA A 464 -2.55 -6.60 32.71
C ALA A 464 -3.79 -7.08 31.97
N THR A 465 -4.96 -7.04 32.64
CA THR A 465 -6.25 -7.22 31.96
C THR A 465 -6.70 -5.97 31.20
N SER A 466 -6.11 -4.82 31.50
CA SER A 466 -6.29 -3.55 30.79
C SER A 466 -5.09 -3.24 29.88
N GLY A 467 -5.04 -2.01 29.33
CA GLY A 467 -3.90 -1.50 28.58
C GLY A 467 -2.90 -0.70 29.42
N TYR A 468 -1.83 -0.23 28.80
CA TYR A 468 -0.80 0.61 29.43
C TYR A 468 -0.82 2.03 28.89
N GLY A 469 -0.51 3.01 29.75
CA GLY A 469 -0.42 4.41 29.35
C GLY A 469 0.90 4.73 28.66
N LYS A 470 0.96 5.84 27.93
CA LYS A 470 2.18 6.33 27.26
C LYS A 470 3.40 6.35 28.18
N ALA A 471 3.27 6.89 29.39
CA ALA A 471 4.36 6.97 30.35
C ALA A 471 4.90 5.58 30.80
N ALA A 472 4.05 4.55 30.83
CA ALA A 472 4.45 3.18 31.16
C ALA A 472 5.31 2.59 30.03
N PHE A 473 4.89 2.78 28.78
CA PHE A 473 5.67 2.38 27.61
C PHE A 473 6.99 3.16 27.50
N ASP A 474 6.96 4.49 27.68
CA ASP A 474 8.14 5.35 27.64
C ASP A 474 9.19 4.90 28.69
N PHE A 475 8.73 4.49 29.88
CA PHE A 475 9.62 3.97 30.91
C PHE A 475 10.14 2.57 30.61
N ALA A 476 9.30 1.66 30.09
CA ALA A 476 9.74 0.32 29.68
C ALA A 476 10.73 0.35 28.52
N ASN A 477 10.69 1.39 27.68
CA ASN A 477 11.60 1.56 26.57
C ASN A 477 13.07 1.48 27.01
N ASN A 478 13.88 0.72 26.29
CA ASN A 478 15.30 0.43 26.59
C ASN A 478 15.57 -0.29 27.93
N LYS A 479 14.55 -0.89 28.55
CA LYS A 479 14.72 -1.76 29.72
C LYS A 479 14.27 -3.18 29.33
N PRO A 480 14.79 -4.23 29.98
CA PRO A 480 14.37 -5.59 29.70
C PRO A 480 13.00 -5.87 30.36
N ILE A 481 12.00 -5.05 30.04
CA ILE A 481 10.63 -5.14 30.55
C ILE A 481 9.68 -5.34 29.37
N GLU A 482 8.86 -6.37 29.43
CA GLU A 482 7.76 -6.61 28.51
C GLU A 482 6.44 -6.16 29.15
N LEU A 483 5.59 -5.49 28.40
CA LEU A 483 4.25 -5.09 28.83
C LEU A 483 3.21 -5.84 27.99
N LEU A 484 2.39 -6.67 28.64
CA LEU A 484 1.37 -7.50 28.00
C LEU A 484 -0.03 -7.05 28.44
N SER A 485 -0.77 -6.41 27.53
CA SER A 485 -2.14 -5.94 27.79
C SER A 485 -3.15 -7.09 27.81
N GLY A 486 -4.41 -6.77 28.10
CA GLY A 486 -5.50 -7.75 28.08
C GLY A 486 -5.64 -8.47 26.74
N SER A 487 -5.49 -7.76 25.62
CA SER A 487 -5.50 -8.38 24.29
C SER A 487 -4.31 -9.31 24.07
N ASN A 488 -3.11 -8.91 24.50
CA ASN A 488 -1.93 -9.78 24.46
C ASN A 488 -2.14 -11.07 25.25
N LEU A 489 -2.73 -10.96 26.46
CA LEU A 489 -2.99 -12.10 27.33
C LEU A 489 -3.99 -13.09 26.72
N LEU A 490 -5.11 -12.58 26.17
CA LEU A 490 -6.12 -13.42 25.52
C LEU A 490 -5.52 -14.21 24.35
N PHE A 491 -4.69 -13.56 23.54
CA PHE A 491 -3.98 -14.21 22.43
C PHE A 491 -3.04 -15.33 22.92
N LEU A 492 -2.22 -15.06 23.94
CA LEU A 492 -1.28 -16.05 24.48
C LEU A 492 -1.99 -17.26 25.09
N LEU A 493 -3.13 -17.04 25.76
CA LEU A 493 -3.96 -18.11 26.32
C LEU A 493 -4.53 -19.03 25.23
N GLU A 494 -5.03 -18.47 24.14
CA GLU A 494 -5.53 -19.26 23.01
C GLU A 494 -4.40 -20.06 22.35
N GLN A 495 -3.28 -19.39 22.06
CA GLN A 495 -2.16 -19.97 21.33
C GLN A 495 -1.39 -21.05 22.11
N HIS A 496 -1.09 -20.82 23.39
CA HIS A 496 -0.23 -21.69 24.18
C HIS A 496 -0.97 -22.56 25.18
N ALA A 497 -2.14 -22.11 25.64
CA ALA A 497 -2.93 -22.86 26.62
C ALA A 497 -4.16 -23.54 26.00
N GLY A 498 -4.56 -23.19 24.76
CA GLY A 498 -5.80 -23.65 24.13
C GLY A 498 -7.05 -23.10 24.82
N ILE A 499 -6.91 -22.01 25.59
CA ILE A 499 -7.98 -21.44 26.40
C ILE A 499 -8.55 -20.23 25.67
N VAL A 500 -9.81 -20.32 25.26
CA VAL A 500 -10.54 -19.18 24.70
C VAL A 500 -11.25 -18.44 25.85
N ALA A 501 -10.67 -17.32 26.28
CA ALA A 501 -11.19 -16.51 27.38
C ALA A 501 -11.73 -15.16 26.89
N ARG A 502 -12.33 -14.39 27.79
CA ARG A 502 -12.75 -13.00 27.59
C ARG A 502 -12.38 -12.13 28.78
N ILE A 503 -12.32 -10.81 28.58
CA ILE A 503 -12.13 -9.82 29.65
C ILE A 503 -13.33 -8.89 29.61
N VAL A 504 -14.29 -9.10 30.51
CA VAL A 504 -15.46 -8.26 30.69
C VAL A 504 -15.49 -7.78 32.14
N MET A 505 -15.56 -6.47 32.34
CA MET A 505 -15.52 -5.88 33.67
C MET A 505 -16.86 -6.08 34.39
N PRO A 506 -16.89 -6.67 35.61
CA PRO A 506 -18.11 -6.74 36.40
C PRO A 506 -18.64 -5.36 36.80
N ASP A 507 -19.95 -5.21 36.91
CA ASP A 507 -20.58 -3.98 37.37
C ASP A 507 -20.10 -3.62 38.80
N GLY A 508 -19.60 -2.39 38.96
CA GLY A 508 -19.07 -1.91 40.25
C GLY A 508 -17.63 -2.30 40.57
N TRP A 509 -16.88 -2.90 39.63
CA TRP A 509 -15.46 -3.21 39.82
C TRP A 509 -14.64 -1.96 40.16
N LYS A 510 -13.82 -2.06 41.21
CA LYS A 510 -12.80 -1.07 41.59
C LYS A 510 -11.45 -1.74 41.56
N ASP A 511 -10.48 -1.06 40.96
CA ASP A 511 -9.11 -1.55 40.96
C ASP A 511 -8.57 -1.62 42.39
N PRO A 512 -7.78 -2.65 42.74
CA PRO A 512 -7.10 -2.72 44.02
C PRO A 512 -6.27 -1.44 44.23
N ASP A 513 -6.39 -0.83 45.41
CA ASP A 513 -5.54 0.30 45.79
C ASP A 513 -4.07 -0.11 45.70
N VAL A 514 -3.22 0.83 45.27
CA VAL A 514 -1.77 0.62 45.21
C VAL A 514 -1.29 0.48 46.65
N GLU A 515 -1.07 -0.74 47.13
CA GLU A 515 -0.41 -0.97 48.42
C GLU A 515 1.00 -0.37 48.34
N TYR A 516 1.24 0.65 49.17
CA TYR A 516 2.49 1.39 49.28
C TYR A 516 3.51 0.69 50.17
#